data_AF-A0A1S3CNU7-F1
#
_entry.id   AF-A0A1S3CNU7-F1
#
_cell.length_a   1.000
_cell.length_b   1.000
_cell.length_c   1.000
_cell.angle_alpha   90.00
_cell.angle_beta   90.00
_cell.angle_gamma   90.00
#
_symmetry.space_group_name_H-M   'P 1'
#
loop_
_entity.id
_entity.type
_entity.pdbx_description
1 polymer ?
#
loop_
_entity_poly.entity_id
_entity_poly.type
_entity_poly.pdbx_seq_one_letter_code
_entity_poly.pdbx_strand_id
1 'polypeptide(L)'
;MGQIQYSEKYFDDIYEYRHVVLPPEVAKLLPKNRLLSENEWRAIGVQQSRGWVHYAIHRPEPHIMLFRRPLNYQQQQENRTQQNALAAK
;
A
#
# COMPACT_ATOMS: atom_id res chain seq x y z
N MET A 1 -13.67 4.42 18.34
CA MET A 1 -13.10 4.12 17.04
C MET A 1 -11.63 3.79 17.24
N GLY A 2 -11.19 2.61 16.83
CA GLY A 2 -9.78 2.22 16.97
C GLY A 2 -8.89 3.05 16.03
N GLN A 3 -7.61 3.21 16.38
CA GLN A 3 -6.62 3.82 15.49
C GLN A 3 -6.03 2.76 14.55
N ILE A 4 -5.86 3.10 13.27
CA ILE A 4 -5.12 2.28 12.30
C ILE A 4 -3.64 2.25 12.71
N GLN A 5 -3.07 1.05 12.83
CA GLN A 5 -1.67 0.87 13.21
C GLN A 5 -0.83 0.47 12.01
N TYR A 6 0.38 1.00 11.92
CA TYR A 6 1.32 0.78 10.82
C TYR A 6 2.56 0.10 11.38
N SER A 7 2.96 -1.03 10.79
CA SER A 7 4.19 -1.69 11.20
C SER A 7 5.44 -0.91 10.78
N GLU A 8 6.58 -1.26 11.38
CA GLU A 8 7.86 -0.93 10.79
C GLU A 8 7.99 -1.55 9.39
N LYS A 9 8.86 -0.95 8.57
CA LYS A 9 9.12 -1.46 7.23
C LYS A 9 10.15 -2.58 7.30
N TYR A 10 9.96 -3.59 6.47
CA TYR A 10 10.93 -4.65 6.24
C TYR A 10 11.18 -4.80 4.75
N PHE A 11 12.31 -5.38 4.37
CA PHE A 11 12.84 -5.29 3.01
C PHE A 11 13.35 -6.65 2.55
N ASP A 12 13.16 -6.94 1.26
CA ASP A 12 13.98 -7.91 0.53
C ASP A 12 14.82 -7.17 -0.52
N ASP A 13 15.40 -7.89 -1.48
CA ASP A 13 16.25 -7.30 -2.52
C ASP A 13 15.48 -6.46 -3.57
N ILE A 14 14.14 -6.51 -3.58
CA ILE A 14 13.30 -5.96 -4.66
C ILE A 14 12.26 -4.95 -4.11
N TYR A 15 11.70 -5.22 -2.94
CA TYR A 15 10.57 -4.52 -2.37
C TYR A 15 10.81 -4.13 -0.90
N GLU A 16 10.21 -3.00 -0.52
CA GLU A 16 9.88 -2.70 0.87
C GLU A 16 8.44 -3.13 1.18
N TYR A 17 8.22 -3.62 2.38
CA TYR A 17 6.98 -4.18 2.87
C TYR A 17 6.58 -3.51 4.18
N ARG A 18 5.27 -3.53 4.44
CA ARG A 18 4.66 -3.10 5.71
C ARG A 18 3.30 -3.76 5.81
N HIS A 19 2.88 -4.07 7.04
CA HIS A 19 1.50 -4.41 7.31
C HIS A 19 0.77 -3.29 8.03
N VAL A 20 -0.53 -3.20 7.80
CA VAL A 20 -1.44 -2.24 8.43
C VAL A 20 -2.51 -3.00 9.17
N VAL A 21 -2.68 -2.70 10.45
CA VAL A 21 -3.70 -3.31 11.31
C VAL A 21 -4.89 -2.37 11.37
N LEU A 22 -6.02 -2.83 10.84
CA LEU A 22 -7.27 -2.09 10.80
C LEU A 22 -8.06 -2.27 12.11
N PRO A 23 -8.77 -1.23 12.57
CA PRO A 23 -9.78 -1.37 13.60
C PRO A 23 -10.87 -2.38 13.18
N PRO A 24 -11.45 -3.15 14.12
CA PRO A 24 -12.46 -4.16 13.80
C PRO A 24 -13.68 -3.63 13.03
N GLU A 25 -14.06 -2.38 13.26
CA GLU A 25 -15.15 -1.70 12.55
C GLU A 25 -14.85 -1.47 11.07
N VAL A 26 -13.60 -1.14 10.73
CA VAL A 26 -13.13 -0.92 9.35
C VAL A 26 -12.92 -2.26 8.65
N ALA A 27 -12.34 -3.25 9.33
CA ALA A 27 -12.06 -4.57 8.77
C ALA A 27 -13.33 -5.28 8.27
N LYS A 28 -14.49 -5.05 8.92
CA LYS A 28 -15.80 -5.60 8.51
C LYS A 28 -16.29 -5.07 7.16
N LEU A 29 -15.81 -3.91 6.72
CA LEU A 29 -16.19 -3.27 5.46
C LEU A 29 -15.36 -3.78 4.27
N LEU A 30 -14.31 -4.57 4.53
CA LEU A 30 -13.44 -5.07 3.47
C LEU A 30 -14.18 -6.06 2.56
N PRO A 31 -13.99 -5.97 1.23
CA PRO A 31 -14.51 -6.97 0.31
C PRO A 31 -13.81 -8.32 0.56
N LYS A 32 -14.59 -9.40 0.52
CA LYS A 32 -14.05 -10.75 0.68
C LYS A 32 -13.26 -11.15 -0.57
N ASN A 33 -12.10 -11.78 -0.37
CA ASN A 33 -11.26 -12.40 -1.40
C ASN A 33 -10.79 -11.46 -2.54
N ARG A 34 -10.70 -10.15 -2.30
CA ARG A 34 -10.21 -9.21 -3.31
C ARG A 34 -9.17 -8.25 -2.74
N LEU A 35 -8.12 -7.98 -3.53
CA LEU A 35 -7.15 -6.92 -3.25
C LEU A 35 -7.78 -5.55 -3.51
N LEU A 36 -7.30 -4.55 -2.78
CA LEU A 36 -7.77 -3.17 -2.88
C LEU A 36 -6.80 -2.34 -3.70
N SER A 37 -7.34 -1.56 -4.62
CA SER A 37 -6.60 -0.51 -5.32
C SER A 37 -6.24 0.64 -4.38
N GLU A 38 -5.32 1.52 -4.80
CA GLU A 38 -4.89 2.69 -4.02
C GLU A 38 -6.06 3.56 -3.55
N ASN A 39 -7.01 3.83 -4.45
CA ASN A 39 -8.17 4.64 -4.10
C ASN A 39 -9.06 3.95 -3.06
N GLU A 40 -9.23 2.63 -3.15
CA GLU A 40 -10.10 1.88 -2.25
C GLU A 40 -9.53 1.77 -0.84
N TRP A 41 -8.24 1.44 -0.68
CA TRP A 41 -7.66 1.38 0.65
C TRP A 41 -7.49 2.77 1.29
N ARG A 42 -7.30 3.83 0.49
CA ARG A 42 -7.33 5.20 1.00
C ARG A 42 -8.73 5.61 1.48
N ALA A 43 -9.78 5.17 0.79
CA ALA A 43 -11.17 5.48 1.15
C ALA A 43 -11.58 4.91 2.52
N ILE A 44 -10.96 3.79 2.95
CA ILE A 44 -11.19 3.21 4.29
C ILE A 44 -10.29 3.81 5.37
N GLY A 45 -9.53 4.86 5.05
CA GLY A 45 -8.73 5.63 6.00
C GLY A 45 -7.26 5.22 6.12
N VAL A 46 -6.79 4.23 5.35
CA VAL A 46 -5.35 3.89 5.35
C VAL A 46 -4.57 5.01 4.66
N GLN A 47 -3.57 5.55 5.36
CA GLN A 47 -2.76 6.67 4.90
C GLN A 47 -1.29 6.28 4.83
N GLN A 48 -0.76 6.26 3.61
CA GLN A 48 0.64 5.94 3.33
C GLN A 48 1.16 6.85 2.22
N SER A 49 2.48 6.91 2.06
CA SER A 49 3.12 7.53 0.90
C SER A 49 2.69 6.86 -0.42
N ARG A 50 3.04 7.44 -1.57
CA ARG A 50 2.69 6.87 -2.88
C ARG A 50 3.46 5.57 -3.16
N GLY A 51 2.86 4.71 -3.97
CA GLY A 51 3.50 3.50 -4.52
C GLY A 51 3.27 2.21 -3.73
N TRP A 52 2.56 2.25 -2.61
CA TRP A 52 2.19 1.06 -1.87
C TRP A 52 1.07 0.30 -2.57
N VAL A 53 1.25 -1.01 -2.72
CA VAL A 53 0.30 -1.92 -3.35
C VAL A 53 -0.15 -2.96 -2.32
N HIS A 54 -1.46 -3.10 -2.12
CA HIS A 54 -2.03 -4.21 -1.36
C HIS A 54 -1.86 -5.48 -2.18
N TYR A 55 -0.90 -6.33 -1.81
CA TYR A 55 -0.41 -7.40 -2.69
C TYR A 55 -0.90 -8.80 -2.31
N ALA A 56 -1.33 -8.99 -1.05
CA ALA A 56 -1.77 -10.27 -0.55
C ALA A 56 -2.83 -10.09 0.55
N ILE A 57 -3.75 -11.05 0.64
CA ILE A 57 -4.77 -11.11 1.69
C ILE A 57 -4.27 -12.06 2.77
N HIS A 58 -4.13 -11.56 3.99
CA HIS A 58 -3.82 -12.40 5.14
C HIS A 58 -5.08 -13.12 5.62
N ARG A 59 -5.29 -14.36 5.17
CA ARG A 59 -6.52 -15.14 5.45
C ARG A 59 -6.76 -15.40 6.95
N PRO A 60 -5.75 -15.73 7.78
CA PRO A 60 -5.97 -15.95 9.21
C PRO A 60 -6.48 -14.71 9.94
N GLU A 61 -5.96 -13.53 9.61
CA GLU A 61 -6.34 -12.28 10.27
C GLU A 61 -6.67 -11.19 9.23
N PRO A 62 -7.94 -11.14 8.73
CA PRO A 62 -8.35 -10.25 7.65
C PRO A 62 -8.25 -8.75 7.95
N HIS A 63 -8.09 -8.40 9.23
CA HIS A 63 -7.89 -7.03 9.68
C HIS A 63 -6.43 -6.56 9.46
N ILE A 64 -5.52 -7.46 9.08
CA ILE A 64 -4.15 -7.14 8.69
C ILE A 64 -4.08 -7.03 7.16
N MET A 65 -3.74 -5.84 6.68
CA MET A 65 -3.50 -5.57 5.27
C MET A 65 -2.00 -5.62 4.95
N LEU A 66 -1.62 -6.34 3.90
CA LEU A 66 -0.23 -6.51 3.49
C LEU A 66 0.11 -5.61 2.30
N PHE A 67 1.08 -4.73 2.47
CA PHE A 67 1.53 -3.80 1.43
C PHE A 67 2.97 -4.06 1.01
N ARG A 68 3.26 -3.82 -0.27
CA ARG A 68 4.63 -3.77 -0.81
C ARG A 68 4.82 -2.57 -1.73
N ARG A 69 6.05 -2.10 -1.87
CA ARG A 69 6.47 -1.03 -2.78
C ARG A 69 7.90 -1.31 -3.29
N PRO A 70 8.26 -1.02 -4.56
CA PRO A 70 9.63 -1.23 -5.05
C PRO A 70 10.65 -0.35 -4.33
N LEU A 71 11.86 -0.88 -4.07
CA LEU A 71 12.92 -0.20 -3.29
C LEU A 71 13.37 1.17 -3.83
N ASN A 72 13.16 1.47 -5.12
CA ASN A 72 13.56 2.73 -5.74
C ASN A 72 12.38 3.52 -6.32
N TYR A 73 11.19 3.38 -5.72
CA TYR A 73 9.95 3.94 -6.28
C TYR A 73 10.03 5.45 -6.55
N GLN A 74 10.61 6.24 -5.64
CA GLN A 74 10.73 7.69 -5.82
C GLN A 74 11.65 8.02 -7.01
N GLN A 75 12.83 7.42 -7.06
CA GLN A 75 13.79 7.65 -8.13
C GLN A 75 13.23 7.22 -9.51
N GLN A 76 12.48 6.12 -9.56
CA GLN A 76 11.81 5.67 -10.79
C GLN A 76 10.72 6.66 -11.26
N GLN A 77 9.98 7.26 -10.32
CA GLN A 77 8.97 8.28 -10.63
C GLN A 77 9.59 9.56 -11.20
N GLU A 78 10.68 10.02 -10.59
CA GLU A 78 11.41 11.20 -11.05
C GLU A 78 11.98 10.99 -12.46
N ASN A 79 12.63 9.85 -12.69
CA ASN A 79 13.18 9.49 -14.00
C ASN A 79 12.10 9.43 -15.09
N ARG A 80 10.94 8.81 -14.79
CA ARG A 80 9.81 8.77 -15.73
C ARG A 80 9.26 10.15 -16.03
N THR A 81 9.13 10.99 -15.00
CA THR A 81 8.61 12.36 -15.16
C THR A 81 9.54 13.20 -16.02
N GLN A 82 10.86 13.12 -15.79
CA GLN A 82 11.87 13.79 -16.60
C GLN A 82 11.84 13.32 -18.05
N GLN A 83 11.79 12.00 -18.27
CA GLN A 83 11.74 11.41 -19.61
C GLN A 83 10.49 11.85 -20.39
N ASN A 84 9.33 11.87 -19.75
CA ASN A 84 8.09 12.34 -20.35
C ASN A 84 8.15 13.84 -20.70
N ALA A 85 8.77 14.66 -19.84
CA ALA A 85 8.95 16.09 -20.08
C ALA A 85 9.92 16.37 -21.25
N LEU A 86 10.93 15.52 -21.44
CA LEU A 86 11.85 15.59 -22.58
C LEU A 86 11.19 15.15 -23.89
N ALA A 87 10.35 14.12 -23.86
CA ALA A 87 9.65 13.61 -25.05
C ALA A 87 8.49 14.50 -25.53
N ALA A 88 7.98 15.38 -24.67
CA ALA A 88 6.92 16.34 -25.00
C ALA A 88 7.47 17.69 -25.54
N LYS A 89 8.79 17.82 -25.70
CA LYS A 89 9.47 18.94 -26.35
C LYS A 89 9.85 18.56 -27.77
#